data_AF-A0A6G1X8I5-F1
#
_entry.id   AF-A0A6G1X8I5-F1
#
_cell.length_a   1.000
_cell.length_b   1.000
_cell.length_c   1.000
_cell.angle_alpha   90.00
_cell.angle_beta   90.00
_cell.angle_gamma   90.00
#
_symmetry.space_group_name_H-M   'P 1'
#
loop_
_entity.id
_entity.type
_entity.pdbx_description
1 polymer ?
#
loop_
_entity_poly.entity_id
_entity_poly.type
_entity_poly.pdbx_seq_one_letter_code
_entity_poly.pdbx_strand_id
1 'polypeptide(L)'
;MLISPSIIKNERMIKMPYVNIKITKEEQRATTEQKQQLIEGATNLLKDVLGKNPKTTVVVIDEVETDNWGIAGESVTERRKRGE
;
A
#
# COMPACT_ATOMS: atom_id res chain seq x y z
N MET A 1 47.00 -6.04 -5.35
CA MET A 1 46.34 -6.12 -4.03
C MET A 1 44.85 -5.89 -4.27
N LEU A 2 44.06 -6.95 -4.15
CA LEU A 2 42.62 -6.95 -4.40
C LEU A 2 41.94 -6.02 -3.40
N ILE A 3 41.03 -5.18 -3.87
CA ILE A 3 40.25 -4.27 -3.04
C ILE A 3 39.40 -5.15 -2.11
N SER A 4 39.58 -4.98 -0.80
CA SER A 4 38.90 -5.75 0.24
C SER A 4 37.37 -5.71 0.08
N PRO A 5 36.64 -6.85 0.21
CA PRO A 5 35.17 -6.92 0.12
C PRO A 5 34.40 -6.08 1.16
N SER A 6 35.10 -5.35 2.04
CA SER A 6 34.55 -4.54 3.12
C SER A 6 33.72 -3.32 2.71
N ILE A 7 33.47 -3.10 1.40
CA ILE A 7 32.54 -2.08 0.88
C ILE A 7 31.10 -2.64 0.76
N ILE A 8 30.78 -3.77 1.40
CA ILE A 8 29.39 -4.13 1.72
C ILE A 8 29.03 -3.59 3.11
N LYS A 9 29.28 -2.30 3.39
CA LYS A 9 28.63 -1.58 4.50
C LYS A 9 27.21 -1.17 4.09
N ASN A 10 26.43 -2.11 3.56
CA ASN A 10 25.08 -1.88 3.07
C ASN A 10 24.00 -2.12 4.13
N GLU A 11 24.39 -2.22 5.41
CA GLU A 11 23.46 -2.21 6.56
C GLU A 11 22.72 -0.87 6.73
N ARG A 12 23.12 0.17 5.98
CA ARG A 12 22.37 1.43 5.81
C ARG A 12 21.43 1.46 4.60
N MET A 13 21.14 0.30 3.97
CA MET A 13 19.82 0.11 3.35
C MET A 13 18.80 0.02 4.49
N ILE A 14 18.41 1.19 5.00
CA ILE A 14 17.21 1.35 5.81
C ILE A 14 16.11 0.63 5.02
N LYS A 15 15.57 -0.46 5.57
CA LYS A 15 14.55 -1.29 4.94
C LYS A 15 13.26 -0.47 4.84
N MET A 16 13.17 0.43 3.85
CA MET A 16 12.04 1.33 3.58
C MET A 16 10.80 0.51 3.20
N PRO A 17 9.88 0.25 4.12
CA PRO A 17 8.70 -0.54 3.81
C PRO A 17 7.77 0.28 2.92
N TYR A 18 7.25 -0.33 1.87
CA TYR A 18 6.27 0.28 0.99
C TYR A 18 4.98 -0.52 1.04
N VAL A 19 3.86 0.19 1.21
CA VAL A 19 2.52 -0.36 1.13
C VAL A 19 1.72 0.45 0.11
N ASN A 20 1.14 -0.23 -0.87
CA ASN A 20 0.15 0.37 -1.76
C ASN A 20 -1.22 -0.22 -1.44
N ILE A 21 -2.14 0.65 -1.05
CA ILE A 21 -3.53 0.33 -0.80
C ILE A 21 -4.29 0.81 -2.04
N LYS A 22 -4.94 -0.11 -2.74
CA LYS A 22 -5.84 0.22 -3.83
C LYS A 22 -7.26 -0.11 -3.42
N ILE A 23 -8.15 0.87 -3.52
CA ILE A 23 -9.57 0.71 -3.23
C ILE A 23 -10.37 1.22 -4.42
N THR A 24 -11.56 0.64 -4.61
CA THR A 24 -12.52 1.18 -5.57
C THR A 24 -13.07 2.50 -5.07
N LYS A 25 -13.29 3.43 -6.00
CA LYS A 25 -13.94 4.70 -5.73
C LYS A 25 -15.45 4.49 -5.72
N GLU A 26 -15.96 4.26 -4.54
CA GLU A 26 -17.38 4.02 -4.29
C GLU A 26 -18.21 5.30 -4.38
N GLU A 27 -19.55 5.17 -4.36
CA GLU A 27 -20.47 6.32 -4.26
C GLU A 27 -20.09 7.22 -3.07
N GLN A 28 -19.69 6.59 -1.96
CA GLN A 28 -19.06 7.27 -0.84
C GLN A 28 -17.55 7.06 -0.86
N ARG A 29 -16.83 8.10 -1.27
CA ARG A 29 -15.36 8.13 -1.26
C ARG A 29 -14.82 8.00 0.15
N ALA A 30 -13.64 7.39 0.28
CA ALA A 30 -12.93 7.36 1.54
C ALA A 30 -12.63 8.79 2.01
N THR A 31 -13.04 9.12 3.23
CA THR A 31 -12.79 10.43 3.81
C THR A 31 -11.31 10.62 4.16
N THR A 32 -10.90 11.85 4.43
CA THR A 32 -9.53 12.16 4.88
C THR A 32 -9.20 11.40 6.17
N GLU A 33 -10.15 11.31 7.10
CA GLU A 33 -10.00 10.62 8.38
C GLU A 33 -9.84 9.11 8.18
N GLN A 34 -10.63 8.50 7.29
CA GLN A 34 -10.51 7.07 6.97
C GLN A 34 -9.17 6.76 6.31
N LYS A 35 -8.71 7.61 5.38
CA LYS A 35 -7.38 7.46 4.77
C LYS A 35 -6.26 7.60 5.80
N GLN A 36 -6.40 8.52 6.74
CA GLN A 36 -5.44 8.68 7.84
C GLN A 36 -5.38 7.41 8.70
N GLN A 37 -6.53 6.81 9.02
CA GLN A 37 -6.59 5.53 9.75
C GLN A 37 -5.94 4.38 8.98
N LEU A 38 -6.12 4.32 7.65
CA LEU A 38 -5.46 3.31 6.80
C LEU A 38 -3.93 3.47 6.80
N ILE A 39 -3.43 4.70 6.71
CA ILE A 39 -1.98 5.00 6.75
C ILE A 39 -1.38 4.59 8.09
N GLU A 40 -2.04 4.99 9.19
CA GLU A 40 -1.61 4.66 10.55
C GLU A 40 -1.64 3.14 10.79
N GLY A 41 -2.74 2.49 10.44
CA GLY A 41 -2.93 1.04 10.62
C GLY A 41 -1.88 0.23 9.88
N ALA A 42 -1.63 0.52 8.60
CA ALA A 42 -0.61 -0.18 7.82
C ALA A 42 0.81 0.04 8.38
N THR A 43 1.10 1.27 8.82
CA THR A 43 2.40 1.61 9.43
C THR A 43 2.63 0.87 10.74
N ASN A 44 1.61 0.83 11.61
CA ASN A 44 1.65 0.12 12.88
C ASN A 44 1.75 -1.40 12.68
N LEU A 45 1.01 -1.96 11.72
CA LEU A 45 1.08 -3.39 11.41
C LEU A 45 2.51 -3.83 11.06
N LEU A 46 3.21 -3.08 10.22
CA LEU A 46 4.59 -3.39 9.83
C LEU A 46 5.58 -3.22 10.98
N LYS A 47 5.35 -2.24 11.85
CA LYS A 47 6.12 -2.08 13.08
C LYS A 47 5.92 -3.28 14.00
N ASP A 48 4.69 -3.67 14.26
CA ASP A 48 4.34 -4.65 15.29
C ASP A 48 4.65 -6.09 14.85
N VAL A 49 4.42 -6.43 13.59
CA VAL A 49 4.65 -7.79 13.07
C VAL A 49 6.11 -8.00 12.62
N LEU A 50 6.72 -7.00 12.00
CA LEU A 50 8.03 -7.14 11.34
C LEU A 50 9.14 -6.28 11.97
N GLY A 51 8.85 -5.54 13.04
CA GLY A 51 9.83 -4.68 13.72
C GLY A 51 10.35 -3.53 12.85
N LYS A 52 9.57 -3.06 11.87
CA LYS A 52 10.02 -1.99 10.97
C LYS A 52 9.99 -0.62 11.64
N ASN A 53 10.87 0.27 11.17
CA ASN A 53 10.86 1.66 11.61
C ASN A 53 9.71 2.43 10.94
N PRO A 54 8.69 2.87 11.70
CA PRO A 54 7.53 3.57 11.14
C PRO A 54 7.90 4.90 10.48
N LYS A 55 9.01 5.55 10.89
CA LYS A 55 9.47 6.81 10.30
C LYS A 55 9.94 6.69 8.84
N THR A 56 10.10 5.46 8.37
CA THR A 56 10.61 5.15 7.02
C THR A 56 9.60 4.38 6.18
N THR A 57 8.39 4.17 6.71
CA THR A 57 7.29 3.51 6.01
C THR A 57 6.60 4.48 5.07
N VAL A 58 6.43 4.05 3.83
CA VAL A 58 5.70 4.78 2.81
C VAL A 58 4.39 4.04 2.55
N VAL A 59 3.28 4.76 2.67
CA VAL A 59 1.94 4.26 2.34
C VAL A 59 1.34 5.13 1.24
N VAL A 60 0.88 4.51 0.16
CA VAL A 60 0.20 5.18 -0.95
C VAL A 60 -1.19 4.58 -1.08
N ILE A 61 -2.22 5.45 -1.10
CA ILE A 61 -3.61 5.05 -1.31
C ILE A 61 -4.06 5.51 -2.69
N ASP A 62 -4.46 4.56 -3.53
CA ASP A 62 -5.07 4.84 -4.84
C ASP A 62 -6.57 4.51 -4.79
N GLU A 63 -7.40 5.50 -5.12
CA GLU A 63 -8.81 5.30 -5.41
C GLU A 63 -9.00 5.11 -6.90
N VAL A 64 -9.53 3.95 -7.30
CA VAL A 64 -9.67 3.54 -8.70
C VAL A 64 -11.15 3.48 -9.06
N GLU A 65 -11.54 4.12 -10.17
CA GLU A 65 -12.91 4.05 -10.68
C GLU A 65 -13.36 2.60 -10.91
N THR A 66 -14.62 2.28 -10.64
CA THR A 66 -15.15 0.90 -10.73
C THR A 66 -15.14 0.33 -12.16
N ASP A 67 -15.17 1.19 -13.18
CA ASP A 67 -14.99 0.81 -14.58
C ASP A 67 -13.57 0.29 -14.87
N ASN A 68 -12.60 0.74 -14.08
CA ASN A 68 -11.19 0.37 -14.17
C ASN A 68 -10.81 -0.75 -13.20
N TRP A 69 -11.79 -1.33 -12.49
CA TRP A 69 -11.59 -2.42 -11.54
C TRP A 69 -12.29 -3.69 -12.03
N GLY A 70 -11.52 -4.69 -12.45
CA GLY A 70 -12.05 -5.91 -13.06
C GLY A 70 -12.06 -7.13 -12.12
N ILE A 71 -13.15 -7.91 -12.15
CA ILE A 71 -13.26 -9.20 -11.47
C ILE A 71 -13.82 -10.22 -12.47
N ALA A 72 -13.11 -11.35 -12.66
CA ALA A 72 -13.49 -12.42 -13.59
C ALA A 72 -13.74 -11.96 -15.04
N GLY A 73 -12.99 -10.95 -15.51
CA GLY A 73 -13.09 -10.44 -16.89
C GLY A 73 -14.09 -9.31 -17.10
N GLU A 74 -14.71 -8.80 -16.03
CA GLU A 74 -15.72 -7.76 -16.12
C GLU A 74 -15.50 -6.65 -15.09
N SER A 75 -15.86 -5.41 -15.43
CA SER A 75 -15.75 -4.28 -14.50
C SER A 75 -16.72 -4.42 -13.32
N VAL A 76 -16.33 -3.88 -12.16
CA VAL A 76 -17.20 -3.84 -10.98
C VAL A 76 -18.49 -3.07 -11.27
N THR A 77 -18.45 -2.05 -12.12
CA THR A 77 -19.65 -1.32 -12.55
C THR A 77 -20.67 -2.25 -13.21
N GLU A 78 -20.26 -3.10 -14.16
CA GLU A 78 -21.19 -3.99 -14.85
C GLU A 78 -21.73 -5.09 -13.94
N ARG A 79 -20.88 -5.63 -13.05
CA ARG A 79 -21.30 -6.61 -12.03
C ARG A 79 -22.40 -6.06 -11.12
N ARG A 80 -22.26 -4.82 -10.66
CA ARG A 80 -23.25 -4.16 -9.79
C ARG A 80 -24.56 -3.85 -10.47
N LYS A 81 -24.56 -3.57 -11.78
CA LYS A 81 -25.82 -3.44 -12.54
C LYS A 81 -26.67 -4.71 -12.48
N ARG A 82 -26.06 -5.87 -12.22
CA ARG A 82 -26.73 -7.15 -12.01
C ARG A 82 -26.95 -7.52 -10.54
N GLY A 83 -26.54 -6.66 -9.60
CA GLY A 83 -26.66 -6.91 -8.16
C GLY A 83 -25.60 -7.86 -7.59
N GLU A 84 -24.46 -8.02 -8.29
CA GLU A 84 -23.31 -8.83 -7.86
C GLU A 84 -22.23 -8.03 -7.13
#